data_AF-A0A822CXU8-F1
#
_entry.id   AF-A0A822CXU8-F1
#
_cell.length_a   1.000
_cell.length_b   1.000
_cell.length_c   1.000
_cell.angle_alpha   90.00
_cell.angle_beta   90.00
_cell.angle_gamma   90.00
#
_symmetry.space_group_name_H-M   'P 1'
#
loop_
_entity.id
_entity.type
_entity.pdbx_description
1 polymer ?
#
loop_
_entity_poly.entity_id
_entity_poly.type
_entity_poly.pdbx_seq_one_letter_code
_entity_poly.pdbx_strand_id
1 'polypeptide(L)'
;MISVEREIVQFKATINPSKARGMVEKWLIQVEDQMLLSIRMIIKESLVAYATRDRKQWVLEWPGQVVICSSQVYWTKEVEEIILN
;
A
#
# COMPACT_ATOMS: atom_id res chain seq x y z
N MET A 1 -1.43 -8.25 -7.22
CA MET A 1 -0.97 -7.33 -8.29
C MET A 1 0.55 -7.27 -8.32
N ILE A 2 1.10 -6.89 -9.47
CA ILE A 2 2.55 -6.82 -9.71
C ILE A 2 2.86 -5.43 -10.27
N SER A 3 3.86 -4.72 -9.72
CA SER A 3 4.30 -3.42 -10.22
C SER A 3 5.29 -3.53 -11.39
N VAL A 4 5.68 -2.41 -12.00
CA VAL A 4 6.69 -2.38 -13.07
C VAL A 4 8.09 -2.71 -12.56
N GLU A 5 8.36 -2.39 -11.29
CA GLU A 5 9.57 -2.75 -10.54
C GLU A 5 9.56 -4.22 -10.07
N ARG A 6 8.52 -4.98 -10.45
CA ARG A 6 8.31 -6.40 -10.10
C ARG A 6 8.02 -6.65 -8.63
N GLU A 7 7.54 -5.64 -7.91
CA GLU A 7 7.05 -5.82 -6.54
C GLU A 7 5.68 -6.49 -6.56
N ILE A 8 5.45 -7.44 -5.65
CA ILE A 8 4.22 -8.21 -5.58
C ILE A 8 3.44 -7.82 -4.33
N VAL A 9 2.21 -7.34 -4.54
CA VAL A 9 1.26 -7.05 -3.48
C VAL A 9 0.08 -8.00 -3.58
N GLN A 10 -0.20 -8.72 -2.50
CA GLN A 10 -1.37 -9.59 -2.44
C GLN A 10 -2.66 -8.77 -2.37
N PHE A 11 -3.70 -9.24 -3.05
CA PHE A 11 -5.01 -8.61 -2.91
C PHE A 11 -5.62 -8.93 -1.57
N LYS A 12 -6.28 -7.93 -0.98
CA LYS A 12 -7.02 -8.06 0.28
C LYS A 12 -8.12 -9.11 0.19
N ALA A 13 -8.82 -9.19 -0.94
CA ALA A 13 -9.85 -10.18 -1.18
C ALA A 13 -9.72 -10.82 -2.57
N THR A 14 -10.17 -12.07 -2.67
CA THR A 14 -10.21 -12.82 -3.93
C THR A 14 -11.33 -12.32 -4.83
N ILE A 15 -11.02 -12.12 -6.11
CA ILE A 15 -11.98 -11.75 -7.15
C ILE A 15 -12.38 -13.02 -7.90
N ASN A 16 -13.67 -13.19 -8.16
CA ASN A 16 -14.19 -14.31 -8.95
C ASN A 16 -14.79 -13.79 -10.27
N PRO A 17 -14.05 -13.81 -11.39
CA PRO A 17 -14.51 -13.35 -12.69
C PRO A 17 -15.78 -14.05 -13.19
N SER A 18 -16.01 -15.30 -12.79
CA SER A 18 -17.21 -16.07 -13.19
C SER A 18 -18.51 -15.39 -12.73
N LYS A 19 -18.47 -14.64 -11.63
CA LYS A 19 -19.62 -13.87 -11.15
C LYS A 19 -20.00 -12.72 -12.09
N ALA A 20 -19.10 -12.29 -12.97
CA ALA A 20 -19.36 -11.26 -13.98
C ALA A 20 -19.98 -11.82 -15.27
N ARG A 21 -20.22 -13.13 -15.38
CA ARG A 21 -20.88 -13.79 -16.54
C ARG A 21 -20.28 -13.38 -17.90
N GLY A 22 -18.94 -13.30 -17.96
CA GLY A 22 -18.21 -12.94 -19.18
C GLY A 22 -18.07 -11.43 -19.44
N MET A 23 -18.71 -10.55 -18.65
CA MET A 23 -18.53 -9.10 -18.78
C MET A 23 -17.19 -8.66 -18.20
N VAL A 24 -16.24 -8.36 -19.08
CA VAL A 24 -14.84 -8.08 -18.70
C VAL A 24 -14.72 -6.84 -17.82
N GLU A 25 -15.34 -5.74 -18.25
CA GLU A 25 -15.29 -4.45 -17.54
C GLU A 25 -15.77 -4.58 -16.08
N LYS A 26 -16.79 -5.41 -15.85
CA LYS A 26 -17.38 -5.59 -14.51
C LYS A 26 -16.40 -6.24 -13.52
N TRP A 27 -15.59 -7.21 -13.94
CA TRP A 27 -14.60 -7.81 -13.04
C TRP A 27 -13.30 -7.02 -13.00
N LEU A 28 -12.96 -6.26 -14.05
CA LEU A 28 -11.81 -5.35 -14.03
C LEU A 28 -11.99 -4.19 -13.05
N ILE A 29 -13.20 -3.62 -12.93
CA ILE A 29 -13.50 -2.62 -11.88
C ILE A 29 -13.25 -3.20 -10.49
N GLN A 30 -13.63 -4.45 -10.26
CA GLN A 30 -13.35 -5.12 -8.97
C GLN A 30 -11.84 -5.33 -8.73
N VAL A 31 -11.06 -5.58 -9.80
CA VAL A 31 -9.60 -5.65 -9.72
C VAL A 31 -9.03 -4.32 -9.27
N GLU A 32 -9.42 -3.22 -9.93
CA GLU A 32 -8.98 -1.87 -9.57
C GLU A 32 -9.32 -1.51 -8.11
N ASP A 33 -10.55 -1.80 -7.68
CA ASP A 33 -10.98 -1.61 -6.29
C ASP A 33 -10.09 -2.38 -5.32
N GLN A 34 -9.78 -3.66 -5.62
CA GLN A 34 -8.89 -4.44 -4.78
C GLN A 34 -7.45 -3.93 -4.80
N MET A 35 -6.95 -3.42 -5.93
CA MET A 35 -5.62 -2.80 -6.00
C MET A 35 -5.54 -1.62 -5.03
N LEU A 36 -6.50 -0.69 -5.08
CA LEU A 36 -6.56 0.48 -4.20
C LEU A 36 -6.69 0.09 -2.73
N LEU A 37 -7.60 -0.84 -2.41
CA LEU A 37 -7.81 -1.30 -1.03
C LEU A 37 -6.56 -1.98 -0.45
N SER A 38 -5.84 -2.76 -1.26
CA SER A 38 -4.65 -3.49 -0.82
C SER A 38 -3.47 -2.56 -0.57
N ILE A 39 -3.25 -1.57 -1.43
CA ILE A 39 -2.22 -0.53 -1.18
C ILE A 39 -2.54 0.29 0.07
N ARG A 40 -3.80 0.74 0.22
CA ARG A 40 -4.22 1.47 1.42
C ARG A 40 -3.99 0.67 2.70
N MET A 41 -4.21 -0.64 2.67
CA MET A 41 -3.97 -1.53 3.80
C MET A 41 -2.48 -1.62 4.11
N ILE A 42 -1.64 -1.90 3.12
CA ILE A 42 -0.19 -2.04 3.30
C ILE A 42 0.46 -0.72 3.76
N ILE A 43 0.02 0.43 3.25
CA ILE A 43 0.50 1.74 3.73
C ILE A 43 0.16 1.92 5.22
N LYS A 44 -1.05 1.57 5.65
CA LYS A 44 -1.43 1.67 7.07
C LYS A 44 -0.58 0.76 7.96
N GLU A 45 -0.35 -0.47 7.53
CA GLU A 45 0.50 -1.42 8.25
C GLU A 45 1.95 -0.94 8.32
N SER A 46 2.48 -0.41 7.22
CA SER A 46 3.81 0.19 7.13
C SER A 46 3.97 1.39 8.08
N LEU A 47 2.97 2.26 8.15
CA LEU A 47 2.96 3.41 9.07
C LEU A 47 3.00 2.95 10.54
N VAL A 48 2.20 1.95 10.92
CA VAL A 48 2.24 1.38 12.28
C VAL A 48 3.61 0.76 12.58
N ALA A 49 4.17 0.03 11.63
CA ALA A 49 5.48 -0.61 11.79
C ALA A 49 6.65 0.40 11.85
N TYR A 50 6.55 1.53 11.14
CA TYR A 50 7.59 2.56 11.11
C TYR A 50 7.99 3.02 12.51
N ALA A 51 7.01 3.23 13.40
CA ALA A 51 7.26 3.74 14.75
C ALA A 51 7.92 2.72 15.70
N THR A 52 7.89 1.43 15.36
CA THR A 52 8.26 0.34 16.29
C THR A 52 9.44 -0.50 15.82
N ARG A 53 9.76 -0.49 14.52
CA ARG A 53 10.84 -1.28 13.93
C ARG A 53 12.09 -0.44 13.69
N ASP A 54 13.26 -1.08 13.70
CA ASP A 54 14.49 -0.45 13.22
C ASP A 54 14.33 0.00 11.76
N ARG A 55 14.82 1.21 11.45
CA ARG A 55 14.62 1.86 10.16
C ARG A 55 15.22 1.07 8.99
N LYS A 56 16.41 0.49 9.17
CA LYS A 56 17.12 -0.26 8.10
C LYS A 56 16.45 -1.60 7.85
N GLN A 57 15.91 -2.22 8.90
CA GLN A 57 15.11 -3.42 8.75
C GLN A 57 13.77 -3.11 8.09
N TRP A 58 13.05 -2.11 8.59
CA TRP A 58 11.74 -1.71 8.08
C TRP A 58 11.78 -1.43 6.57
N VAL A 59 12.80 -0.71 6.06
CA VAL A 59 12.86 -0.36 4.62
C VAL A 59 12.94 -1.58 3.69
N LEU A 60 13.44 -2.73 4.18
CA LEU A 60 13.53 -3.96 3.40
C LEU A 60 12.26 -4.81 3.46
N GLU A 61 11.34 -4.49 4.38
CA GLU A 61 10.12 -5.28 4.63
C GLU A 61 8.91 -4.80 3.82
N TRP A 62 8.96 -3.58 3.28
CA TRP A 62 7.83 -2.94 2.59
C TRP A 62 8.17 -2.62 1.13
N PRO A 63 7.17 -2.59 0.23
CA PRO A 63 7.39 -2.15 -1.15
C PRO A 63 7.96 -0.74 -1.21
N GLY A 64 8.80 -0.44 -2.19
CA GLY A 64 9.54 0.81 -2.29
C GLY A 64 8.64 2.06 -2.32
N GLN A 65 7.52 2.02 -3.05
CA GLN A 65 6.55 3.12 -3.05
C GLN A 65 5.86 3.30 -1.68
N VAL A 66 5.60 2.19 -0.98
CA VAL A 66 5.03 2.23 0.38
C VAL A 66 6.04 2.84 1.35
N VAL A 67 7.31 2.46 1.25
CA VAL A 67 8.42 3.05 2.00
C VAL A 67 8.46 4.56 1.81
N ILE A 68 8.46 5.03 0.57
CA ILE A 68 8.54 6.46 0.25
C ILE A 68 7.34 7.20 0.85
N CYS A 69 6.13 6.70 0.61
CA CYS A 69 4.90 7.31 1.12
C CYS A 69 4.89 7.39 2.65
N SER A 70 5.17 6.28 3.35
CA SER A 70 5.21 6.27 4.82
C SER A 70 6.27 7.22 5.37
N SER A 71 7.43 7.31 4.72
CA SER A 71 8.50 8.22 5.12
C SER A 71 8.10 9.69 4.96
N GLN A 72 7.40 10.03 3.88
CA GLN A 72 6.86 11.38 3.66
C GLN A 72 5.82 11.75 4.71
N VAL A 73 4.96 10.81 5.12
CA VAL A 73 3.97 11.06 6.19
C VAL A 73 4.67 11.43 7.50
N TYR A 74 5.65 10.64 7.94
CA TYR A 74 6.37 10.91 9.18
C TYR A 74 7.21 12.18 9.09
N TRP A 75 7.94 12.38 7.99
CA TRP A 75 8.72 13.59 7.79
C TRP A 75 7.86 14.85 7.87
N THR A 76 6.73 14.88 7.16
CA THR A 76 5.82 16.05 7.18
C THR A 76 5.29 16.29 8.59
N LYS A 77 4.86 15.23 9.28
CA LYS A 77 4.35 15.32 10.65
C LYS A 77 5.40 15.89 11.61
N GLU A 78 6.61 15.33 11.60
CA GLU A 78 7.69 15.72 12.51
C GLU A 78 8.16 17.16 12.23
N VAL A 79 8.23 17.56 10.96
CA VAL A 79 8.56 18.95 10.57
C VAL A 79 7.46 19.92 11.01
N GLU A 80 6.19 19.57 10.82
CA GLU A 80 5.06 20.38 11.28
C GLU A 80 5.07 20.54 12.80
N GLU A 81 5.31 19.46 13.54
CA GLU A 81 5.44 19.47 15.01
C GLU A 81 6.58 20.37 15.47
N ILE A 82 7.72 20.41 14.78
CA ILE A 82 8.85 21.29 15.13
C ILE A 82 8.56 22.76 14.81
N ILE A 83 7.81 23.05 13.74
CA ILE A 83 7.51 24.44 13.34
C ILE A 83 6.43 25.07 14.23
N LEU A 84 5.48 24.28 14.71
CA LEU A 84 4.37 24.76 15.54
C LEU A 84 4.70 24.85 17.05
N ASN A 85 5.81 24.25 17.49
CA ASN A 85 6.35 24.37 18.85
C ASN A 85 7.40 25.49 18.94
#